data_AF-M0NFJ7-F1
#
_entry.id   AF-M0NFJ7-F1
#
_cell.length_a   1.000
_cell.length_b   1.000
_cell.length_c   1.000
_cell.angle_alpha   90.00
_cell.angle_beta   90.00
_cell.angle_gamma   90.00
#
_symmetry.space_group_name_H-M   'P 1'
#
loop_
_entity.id
_entity.type
_entity.pdbx_description
1 polymer ?
#
loop_
_entity_poly.entity_id
_entity_poly.type
_entity_poly.pdbx_seq_one_letter_code
_entity_poly.pdbx_strand_id
1 'polypeptide(L)'
;MSIVVLDANAIIMHGRAFPEHVHTAVETGMKLVLPQSVKQELVDDVLDAGNAPQNHRNAAQAIQELINEGYLVLRQPKHDALV
;
A
#
# COMPACT_ATOMS: atom_id res chain seq x y z
N MET A 1 5.76 19.01 6.79
CA MET A 1 5.81 17.65 6.23
C MET A 1 4.42 17.07 6.31
N SER A 2 3.80 16.81 5.16
CA SER A 2 2.46 16.23 5.09
C SER A 2 2.56 14.70 5.11
N ILE A 3 1.83 14.06 6.01
CA ILE A 3 1.72 12.61 6.09
C ILE A 3 0.40 12.22 5.45
N VAL A 4 0.46 11.33 4.47
CA VAL A 4 -0.73 10.76 3.82
C VAL A 4 -0.83 9.31 4.25
N VAL A 5 -1.96 8.96 4.85
CA VAL A 5 -2.29 7.57 5.19
C VAL A 5 -3.13 7.02 4.05
N LEU A 6 -2.66 5.95 3.43
CA LEU A 6 -3.32 5.32 2.29
C LEU A 6 -4.40 4.36 2.77
N ASP A 7 -5.56 4.42 2.12
CA ASP A 7 -6.64 3.46 2.30
C ASP A 7 -6.68 2.48 1.12
N ALA A 8 -7.31 1.32 1.34
CA ALA A 8 -7.41 0.29 0.31
C ALA A 8 -8.15 0.80 -0.95
N ASN A 9 -9.20 1.59 -0.79
CA ASN A 9 -9.98 2.13 -1.91
C ASN A 9 -9.15 3.11 -2.75
N ALA A 10 -8.36 4.00 -2.15
CA ALA A 10 -7.47 4.88 -2.90
C ALA A 10 -6.52 4.08 -3.81
N ILE A 11 -5.96 2.98 -3.29
CA ILE A 11 -5.07 2.11 -4.05
C ILE A 11 -5.83 1.45 -5.21
N ILE A 12 -7.01 0.90 -4.94
CA ILE A 12 -7.86 0.24 -5.94
C ILE A 12 -8.30 1.23 -7.03
N MET A 13 -8.70 2.45 -6.66
CA MET A 13 -9.17 3.48 -7.59
C MET A 13 -8.07 3.95 -8.55
N HIS A 14 -6.83 4.04 -8.07
CA HIS A 14 -5.69 4.41 -8.92
C HIS A 14 -5.11 3.24 -9.71
N GLY A 15 -5.35 2.00 -9.26
CA GLY A 15 -5.04 0.78 -9.99
C GLY A 15 -3.60 0.77 -10.52
N ARG A 16 -3.44 0.62 -11.85
CA ARG A 16 -2.11 0.56 -12.49
C ARG A 16 -1.30 1.85 -12.41
N ALA A 17 -1.94 3.00 -12.20
CA ALA A 17 -1.25 4.28 -12.04
C ALA A 17 -0.77 4.52 -10.60
N PHE A 18 -1.19 3.68 -9.65
CA PHE A 18 -0.85 3.85 -8.24
C PHE A 18 0.66 3.94 -7.96
N PRO A 19 1.54 3.10 -8.55
CA PRO A 19 2.99 3.22 -8.32
C PRO A 19 3.57 4.57 -8.75
N GLU A 20 3.18 5.06 -9.93
CA GLU A 20 3.60 6.38 -10.45
C GLU A 20 3.18 7.52 -9.50
N HIS A 21 1.96 7.42 -8.95
CA HIS A 21 1.45 8.39 -7.98
C HIS A 21 2.25 8.36 -6.67
N VAL A 22 2.66 7.16 -6.22
CA VAL A 22 3.50 6.98 -5.03
C VAL A 22 4.86 7.63 -5.23
N HIS A 23 5.54 7.37 -6.35
CA HIS A 23 6.82 7.99 -6.67
C HIS A 23 6.71 9.53 -6.67
N THR A 24 5.74 10.06 -7.42
CA THR A 24 5.52 11.51 -7.52
C THR A 24 5.27 12.13 -6.14
N ALA A 25 4.45 11.51 -5.30
CA ALA A 25 4.15 12.03 -3.97
C ALA A 25 5.39 12.01 -3.06
N VAL A 26 6.22 10.96 -3.10
CA VAL A 26 7.46 10.91 -2.32
C VAL A 26 8.48 11.94 -2.81
N GLU A 27 8.63 12.13 -4.13
CA GLU A 27 9.51 13.15 -4.71
C GLU A 27 9.10 14.58 -4.32
N THR A 28 7.80 14.84 -4.18
CA THR A 28 7.29 16.12 -3.66
C THR A 28 7.47 16.29 -2.14
N GLY A 29 8.11 15.34 -1.47
CA GLY A 29 8.42 15.40 -0.05
C GLY A 29 7.28 14.96 0.87
N MET A 30 6.28 14.25 0.33
CA MET A 30 5.22 13.65 1.15
C MET A 30 5.69 12.34 1.77
N LYS A 31 5.18 12.05 2.98
CA LYS A 31 5.38 10.75 3.62
C LYS A 31 4.14 9.90 3.44
N LEU A 32 4.25 8.83 2.68
CA LEU A 32 3.16 7.88 2.46
C LEU A 32 3.23 6.76 3.49
N VAL A 33 2.11 6.53 4.16
CA VAL A 33 1.96 5.50 5.17
C VAL A 33 0.94 4.49 4.68
N LEU A 34 1.35 3.22 4.60
CA LEU A 34 0.46 2.11 4.32
C LEU A 34 0.11 1.40 5.65
N PRO A 35 -1.16 1.38 6.06
CA PRO A 35 -1.58 0.59 7.21
C PRO A 35 -1.30 -0.90 7.00
N GLN A 36 -0.85 -1.59 8.05
CA GLN A 36 -0.58 -3.03 7.99
C GLN A 36 -1.80 -3.85 7.55
N SER A 37 -3.01 -3.46 7.98
CA SER A 37 -4.25 -4.10 7.57
C SER A 37 -4.50 -4.00 6.06
N VAL A 38 -4.18 -2.84 5.47
CA VAL A 38 -4.31 -2.62 4.02
C VAL A 38 -3.27 -3.43 3.25
N LYS A 39 -2.03 -3.52 3.76
CA LYS A 39 -1.02 -4.40 3.19
C LYS A 39 -1.49 -5.86 3.21
N GLN A 40 -2.05 -6.31 4.33
CA GLN A 40 -2.53 -7.68 4.45
C GLN A 40 -3.61 -7.99 3.41
N GLU A 41 -4.63 -7.13 3.32
CA GLU A 41 -5.76 -7.32 2.41
C GLU A 41 -5.36 -7.25 0.92
N LEU A 42 -4.54 -6.26 0.54
CA LEU A 42 -4.24 -5.99 -0.87
C LEU A 42 -2.98 -6.68 -1.40
N VAL A 43 -2.10 -7.13 -0.50
CA VAL A 43 -0.83 -7.74 -0.86
C VAL A 43 -0.78 -9.18 -0.37
N ASP A 44 -0.79 -9.39 0.95
CA ASP A 44 -0.54 -10.71 1.52
C ASP A 44 -1.65 -11.71 1.10
N ASP A 45 -2.92 -11.35 1.26
CA ASP A 45 -4.06 -12.19 0.91
C ASP A 45 -4.14 -12.45 -0.61
N VAL A 46 -3.78 -11.47 -1.44
CA VAL A 46 -3.79 -11.58 -2.90
C VAL A 46 -2.66 -12.46 -3.43
N LEU A 47 -1.47 -12.37 -2.82
CA LEU A 47 -0.31 -13.18 -3.20
C LEU A 47 -0.42 -14.63 -2.68
N ASP A 48 -1.04 -14.83 -1.52
CA ASP A 48 -1.33 -16.16 -0.98
C ASP A 48 -2.46 -16.87 -1.76
N ALA A 49 -3.42 -16.10 -2.29
CA ALA A 49 -4.51 -16.63 -3.10
C ALA A 49 -4.00 -17.26 -4.43
N GLY A 50 -3.94 -18.59 -4.43
CA GLY A 50 -3.53 -19.42 -5.59
C GLY A 50 -4.39 -19.26 -6.85
N ASN A 51 -5.57 -18.63 -6.76
CA ASN A 51 -6.49 -18.35 -7.86
C ASN A 51 -6.69 -16.85 -8.16
N ALA A 52 -5.93 -15.94 -7.53
CA ALA A 52 -6.08 -14.51 -7.80
C ALA A 52 -5.81 -14.18 -9.28
N PRO A 53 -6.61 -13.28 -9.91
CA PRO A 53 -6.36 -12.83 -11.26
C PRO A 53 -4.94 -12.26 -11.42
N GLN A 54 -4.30 -12.51 -12.57
CA GLN A 54 -2.93 -12.05 -12.84
C GLN A 54 -2.79 -10.53 -12.63
N ASN A 55 -3.80 -9.75 -13.02
CA ASN A 55 -3.81 -8.31 -12.80
C ASN A 55 -3.75 -7.92 -11.31
N HIS A 56 -4.42 -8.67 -10.44
CA HIS A 56 -4.41 -8.40 -9.00
C HIS A 56 -3.07 -8.79 -8.38
N ARG A 57 -2.48 -9.91 -8.82
CA ARG A 57 -1.12 -10.30 -8.39
C ARG A 57 -0.07 -9.29 -8.81
N ASN A 58 -0.13 -8.80 -10.04
CA ASN A 58 0.82 -7.79 -10.52
C ASN A 58 0.68 -6.48 -9.71
N ALA A 59 -0.55 -6.08 -9.36
CA ALA A 59 -0.77 -4.92 -8.51
C ALA A 59 -0.24 -5.13 -7.07
N ALA A 60 -0.52 -6.30 -6.49
CA ALA A 60 -0.01 -6.68 -5.18
C ALA A 60 1.54 -6.71 -5.14
N GLN A 61 2.17 -7.26 -6.18
CA GLN A 61 3.62 -7.24 -6.33
C GLN A 61 4.17 -5.82 -6.42
N ALA A 62 3.55 -4.94 -7.23
CA ALA A 62 3.99 -3.55 -7.33
C ALA A 62 3.90 -2.82 -5.98
N ILE A 63 2.82 -3.04 -5.21
CA ILE A 63 2.71 -2.47 -3.85
C ILE A 63 3.80 -3.04 -2.93
N GLN A 64 4.09 -4.33 -3.02
CA GLN A 64 5.15 -4.99 -2.25
C GLN A 64 6.54 -4.42 -2.59
N GLU A 65 6.81 -4.11 -3.87
CA GLU A 65 8.05 -3.46 -4.32
C GLU A 65 8.17 -2.06 -3.73
N LEU A 66 7.13 -1.23 -3.80
CA LEU A 66 7.13 0.12 -3.21
C LEU A 66 7.38 0.13 -1.70
N ILE A 67 6.93 -0.90 -0.99
CA ILE A 67 7.25 -1.11 0.44
C ILE A 67 8.74 -1.46 0.60
N ASN A 68 9.24 -2.40 -0.19
CA ASN A 68 10.62 -2.89 -0.10
C ASN A 68 11.64 -1.78 -0.44
N GLU A 69 11.30 -0.92 -1.39
CA GLU A 69 12.10 0.24 -1.79
C GLU A 69 12.00 1.41 -0.78
N GLY A 70 11.07 1.33 0.18
CA GLY A 70 10.89 2.32 1.23
C GLY A 70 10.04 3.54 0.86
N TYR A 71 9.39 3.54 -0.31
CA TYR A 71 8.42 4.57 -0.69
C TYR A 71 7.16 4.53 0.19
N LEU A 72 6.75 3.33 0.59
CA LEU A 72 5.61 3.11 1.49
C LEU A 72 6.08 2.71 2.88
N VAL A 73 5.78 3.56 3.86
CA VAL A 73 6.09 3.25 5.26
C VAL A 73 4.97 2.42 5.85
N LEU A 74 5.26 1.16 6.20
CA LEU A 74 4.32 0.34 6.93
C LEU A 74 4.12 0.85 8.36
N ARG A 75 2.86 1.03 8.74
CA ARG A 75 2.45 1.31 10.12
C ARG A 75 1.45 0.27 10.55
N GLN A 76 1.75 -0.43 11.64
CA GLN A 76 0.69 -1.06 12.42
C GLN A 76 -0.11 0.04 13.13
N PRO A 77 -1.46 0.05 13.03
CA PRO A 77 -2.23 0.81 13.98
C PRO A 77 -1.86 0.28 15.38
N LYS A 78 -1.29 1.15 16.21
CA LYS A 78 -1.24 0.88 17.65
C LYS A 78 -2.69 0.95 18.09
N HIS A 79 -3.35 -0.20 18.23
CA HIS A 79 -4.47 -0.29 19.16
C HIS A 79 -3.85 -0.12 20.55
N ASP A 80 -3.62 1.14 20.95
CA ASP A 80 -3.71 1.47 22.37
C ASP A 80 -5.17 1.19 22.70
N ALA A 81 -5.40 -0.03 23.19
CA ALA A 81 -6.66 -0.40 23.81
C ALA A 81 -6.84 0.55 25.00
N LEU A 82 -7.48 1.68 24.74
CA LEU A 82 -8.20 2.39 25.77
C LEU A 82 -9.33 1.46 26.20
N VAL A 83 -9.33 1.18 27.51
CA VAL A 83 -10.26 0.40 28.35
C VAL A 83 -9.83 -1.04 28.63
#